data_AF-A0A1E4SLJ3-F1
#
_entry.id   AF-A0A1E4SLJ3-F1
#
_cell.length_a   1.000
_cell.length_b   1.000
_cell.length_c   1.000
_cell.angle_alpha   90.00
_cell.angle_beta   90.00
_cell.angle_gamma   90.00
#
_symmetry.space_group_name_H-M   'P 1'
#
loop_
_entity.id
_entity.type
_entity.pdbx_description
1 polymer ?
#
loop_
_entity_poly.entity_id
_entity_poly.type
_entity_poly.pdbx_seq_one_letter_code
_entity_poly.pdbx_strand_id
1 'polypeptide(L)'
;MQALLKPTYNFLDLLPNDDPIVELFCFGTYSDYLKHKKHYEPIGQSRELLTKLIKLTILTMVQDNEGQTVPAAGILRQYNLDVATDKLASLTGQNKSFVIEEILMAMIDEESVDVHIDDEYESWHLNMAHTLRDSYDPSVHKLVVLQEKDILTRSLDQATHNIRTWHQERLNPTSASLQRGLASPNSRKRKTPDNCV
;
A
#
# COMPACT_ATOMS: atom_id res chain seq x y z
N MET A 1 -39.13 7.90 -36.03
CA MET A 1 -38.28 7.01 -35.22
C MET A 1 -36.83 7.20 -35.68
N GLN A 2 -36.08 8.09 -35.02
CA GLN A 2 -34.63 8.18 -35.18
C GLN A 2 -34.02 7.65 -33.88
N ALA A 3 -33.33 6.51 -33.97
CA ALA A 3 -32.54 5.98 -32.88
C ALA A 3 -31.30 6.87 -32.72
N LEU A 4 -31.27 7.68 -31.66
CA LEU A 4 -30.06 8.32 -31.19
C LEU A 4 -29.13 7.22 -30.69
N LEU A 5 -28.18 6.82 -31.54
CA LEU A 5 -27.02 6.04 -31.13
C LEU A 5 -26.30 6.85 -30.04
N LYS A 6 -26.41 6.40 -28.79
CA LYS A 6 -25.54 6.88 -27.72
C LYS A 6 -24.10 6.60 -28.15
N PRO A 7 -23.17 7.55 -28.07
CA PRO A 7 -21.77 7.24 -28.29
C PRO A 7 -21.36 6.23 -27.23
N THR A 8 -20.88 5.07 -27.68
CA THR A 8 -20.13 4.12 -26.86
C THR A 8 -18.83 4.82 -26.47
N TYR A 9 -18.79 5.37 -25.26
CA TYR A 9 -17.56 5.83 -24.67
C TYR A 9 -16.65 4.62 -24.45
N ASN A 10 -15.55 4.55 -25.18
CA ASN A 10 -14.45 3.66 -24.85
C ASN A 10 -13.85 4.17 -23.54
N PHE A 11 -13.88 3.36 -22.49
CA PHE A 11 -13.34 3.68 -21.17
C PHE A 11 -11.82 3.98 -21.21
N LEU A 12 -11.15 3.54 -22.28
CA LEU A 12 -9.72 3.77 -22.55
C LEU A 12 -9.41 5.15 -23.16
N ASP A 13 -10.41 5.87 -23.67
CA ASP A 13 -10.24 7.21 -24.26
C ASP A 13 -10.38 8.34 -23.21
N LEU A 14 -10.51 8.00 -21.93
CA LEU A 14 -10.71 8.91 -20.78
C LEU A 14 -9.48 9.11 -19.89
N LEU A 15 -8.31 8.62 -20.26
CA LEU A 15 -7.10 9.01 -19.53
C LEU A 15 -6.55 10.29 -20.15
N PRO A 16 -6.68 11.39 -19.40
CA PRO A 16 -5.47 12.01 -18.93
C PRO A 16 -5.52 12.16 -17.42
N ASN A 17 -4.36 12.00 -16.78
CA ASN A 17 -4.10 12.47 -15.42
C ASN A 17 -4.20 14.02 -15.37
N ASP A 18 -5.34 14.62 -15.74
CA ASP A 18 -5.57 16.06 -15.67
C ASP A 18 -6.52 16.42 -14.52
N ASP A 19 -7.16 15.43 -13.88
CA ASP A 19 -7.97 15.64 -12.68
C ASP A 19 -7.12 15.36 -11.42
N PRO A 20 -6.79 16.39 -10.62
CA PRO A 20 -6.05 16.22 -9.37
C PRO A 20 -6.71 15.22 -8.41
N ILE A 21 -8.03 15.13 -8.39
CA ILE A 21 -8.74 14.22 -7.47
C ILE A 21 -8.48 12.76 -7.86
N VAL A 22 -8.47 12.46 -9.15
CA VAL A 22 -8.14 11.12 -9.65
C VAL A 22 -6.69 10.79 -9.34
N GLU A 23 -5.75 11.72 -9.61
CA GLU A 23 -4.33 11.57 -9.27
C GLU A 23 -4.13 11.21 -7.79
N LEU A 24 -4.81 11.93 -6.89
CA LEU A 24 -4.74 11.67 -5.45
C LEU A 24 -5.29 10.28 -5.08
N PHE A 25 -6.41 9.85 -5.67
CA PHE A 25 -6.97 8.53 -5.41
C PHE A 25 -6.14 7.39 -5.99
N CYS A 26 -5.46 7.60 -7.11
CA CYS A 26 -4.54 6.61 -7.66
C CYS A 26 -3.28 6.51 -6.79
N PHE A 27 -2.62 7.64 -6.49
CA PHE A 27 -1.24 7.62 -6.00
C PHE A 27 -1.01 8.23 -4.61
N GLY A 28 -1.89 9.11 -4.13
CA GLY A 28 -1.66 9.87 -2.90
C GLY A 28 -2.39 9.33 -1.66
N THR A 29 -2.14 9.96 -0.53
CA THR A 29 -2.76 9.64 0.77
C THR A 29 -3.53 10.83 1.34
N TYR A 30 -4.21 10.63 2.47
CA TYR A 30 -4.79 11.74 3.21
C TYR A 30 -3.74 12.80 3.62
N SER A 31 -2.50 12.40 3.92
CA SER A 31 -1.41 13.34 4.18
C SER A 31 -1.14 14.26 2.99
N ASP A 32 -1.21 13.74 1.76
CA ASP A 32 -0.99 14.53 0.54
C ASP A 32 -2.17 15.45 0.23
N TYR A 33 -3.39 14.99 0.54
CA TYR A 33 -4.56 15.86 0.57
C TYR A 33 -4.35 17.05 1.51
N LEU A 34 -3.84 16.82 2.72
CA LEU A 34 -3.61 17.90 3.69
C LEU A 34 -2.57 18.90 3.20
N LYS A 35 -1.50 18.46 2.53
CA LYS A 35 -0.47 19.34 1.95
C LYS A 35 -1.04 20.24 0.85
N HIS A 36 -1.93 19.72 0.02
CA HIS A 36 -2.43 20.39 -1.20
C HIS A 36 -3.93 20.66 -1.19
N LYS A 37 -4.54 20.88 -0.01
CA LYS A 37 -6.00 21.02 0.19
C LYS A 37 -6.73 21.85 -0.85
N LYS A 38 -6.13 22.97 -1.28
CA LYS A 38 -6.73 23.90 -2.27
C LYS A 38 -7.04 23.24 -3.61
N HIS A 39 -6.26 22.22 -4.00
CA HIS A 39 -6.46 21.49 -5.25
C HIS A 39 -7.51 20.36 -5.12
N TYR A 40 -7.93 20.04 -3.89
CA TYR A 40 -8.77 18.90 -3.57
C TYR A 40 -9.99 19.27 -2.72
N GLU A 41 -10.41 20.52 -2.77
CA GLU A 41 -11.46 21.08 -1.90
C GLU A 41 -12.73 20.21 -1.81
N PRO A 42 -13.24 19.61 -2.91
CA PRO A 42 -14.45 18.77 -2.85
C PRO A 42 -14.35 17.58 -1.89
N ILE A 43 -13.16 17.02 -1.67
CA ILE A 43 -12.98 15.81 -0.84
C ILE A 43 -13.33 16.09 0.63
N GLY A 44 -12.96 17.26 1.15
CA GLY A 44 -13.21 17.62 2.55
C GLY A 44 -14.68 17.96 2.86
N GLN A 45 -15.52 18.03 1.83
CA GLN A 45 -16.93 18.41 1.92
C GLN A 45 -17.87 17.23 1.60
N SER A 46 -17.38 16.18 0.92
CA SER A 46 -18.14 14.96 0.64
C SER A 46 -17.73 13.84 1.58
N ARG A 47 -18.73 13.26 2.26
CA ARG A 47 -18.57 12.06 3.09
C ARG A 47 -17.99 10.91 2.27
N GLU A 48 -18.51 10.69 1.07
CA GLU A 48 -18.18 9.57 0.19
C GLU A 48 -16.73 9.66 -0.28
N LEU A 49 -16.31 10.83 -0.77
CA LEU A 49 -14.94 11.06 -1.24
C LEU A 49 -13.93 10.98 -0.08
N LEU A 50 -14.26 11.53 1.08
CA LEU A 50 -13.41 11.45 2.26
C LEU A 50 -13.27 10.00 2.75
N THR A 51 -14.38 9.26 2.83
CA THR A 51 -14.36 7.85 3.22
C THR A 51 -13.50 7.03 2.26
N LYS A 52 -13.63 7.27 0.94
CA LYS A 52 -12.80 6.62 -0.08
C LYS A 52 -11.31 6.94 0.12
N LEU A 53 -10.96 8.20 0.39
CA LEU A 53 -9.57 8.59 0.64
C LEU A 53 -9.00 7.92 1.90
N ILE A 54 -9.81 7.82 2.97
CA ILE A 54 -9.43 7.13 4.20
C ILE A 54 -9.15 5.66 3.91
N LYS A 55 -10.05 4.94 3.22
CA LYS A 55 -9.84 3.54 2.84
C LYS A 55 -8.56 3.34 2.02
N LEU A 56 -8.30 4.22 1.04
CA LEU A 56 -7.06 4.16 0.23
C LEU A 56 -5.79 4.47 1.03
N THR A 57 -5.90 5.33 2.05
CA THR A 57 -4.81 5.62 2.98
C THR A 57 -4.55 4.42 3.89
N ILE A 58 -5.58 3.74 4.38
CA ILE A 58 -5.47 2.49 5.15
C ILE A 58 -4.81 1.41 4.30
N LEU A 59 -5.22 1.23 3.04
CA LEU A 59 -4.57 0.27 2.14
C LEU A 59 -3.06 0.51 2.04
N THR A 60 -2.66 1.78 1.88
CA THR A 60 -1.24 2.14 1.88
C THR A 60 -0.57 1.82 3.21
N MET A 61 -1.20 2.21 4.33
CA MET A 61 -0.67 1.97 5.67
C MET A 61 -0.41 0.48 5.90
N VAL A 62 -1.33 -0.40 5.49
CA VAL A 62 -1.17 -1.85 5.59
C VAL A 62 -0.04 -2.34 4.68
N GLN A 63 0.02 -1.89 3.41
CA GLN A 63 1.09 -2.28 2.47
C GLN A 63 2.49 -1.87 2.97
N ASP A 64 2.63 -0.67 3.50
CA ASP A 64 3.91 -0.15 3.99
C ASP A 64 4.40 -0.87 5.26
N ASN A 65 3.50 -1.51 6.02
CA ASN A 65 3.77 -2.10 7.32
C ASN A 65 3.33 -3.57 7.40
N GLU A 66 3.34 -4.26 6.26
CA GLU A 66 2.92 -5.65 6.14
C GLU A 66 3.71 -6.57 7.11
N GLY A 67 2.99 -7.42 7.83
CA GLY A 67 3.50 -8.35 8.84
C GLY A 67 3.93 -7.69 10.17
N GLN A 68 3.69 -6.40 10.37
CA GLN A 68 4.11 -5.70 11.59
C GLN A 68 2.98 -5.58 12.62
N THR A 69 3.37 -5.61 13.91
CA THR A 69 2.50 -5.18 15.01
C THR A 69 2.91 -3.76 15.41
N VAL A 70 1.96 -2.82 15.36
CA VAL A 70 2.20 -1.40 15.60
C VAL A 70 1.22 -0.83 16.62
N PRO A 71 1.62 0.14 17.47
CA PRO A 71 0.68 0.84 18.34
C PRO A 71 -0.38 1.59 17.53
N ALA A 72 -1.66 1.40 17.84
CA ALA A 72 -2.79 1.92 17.07
C ALA A 72 -2.73 3.46 16.95
N ALA A 73 -2.55 4.16 18.07
CA ALA A 73 -2.45 5.61 18.08
C ALA A 73 -1.24 6.14 17.28
N GLY A 74 -0.13 5.39 17.29
CA GLY A 74 1.09 5.77 16.58
C GLY A 74 0.91 5.70 15.07
N ILE A 75 0.39 4.58 14.57
CA ILE A 75 0.20 4.39 13.13
C ILE A 75 -0.88 5.32 12.58
N LEU A 76 -1.96 5.56 13.32
CA LEU A 76 -3.00 6.51 12.91
C LEU A 76 -2.46 7.92 12.74
N ARG A 77 -1.62 8.38 13.67
CA ARG A 77 -1.00 9.70 13.59
C ARG A 77 -0.01 9.81 12.45
N GLN A 78 0.78 8.76 12.20
CA GLN A 78 1.74 8.72 11.09
C GLN A 78 1.06 8.97 9.73
N TYR A 79 -0.15 8.43 9.53
CA TYR A 79 -0.91 8.57 8.29
C TYR A 79 -2.00 9.66 8.35
N ASN A 80 -2.04 10.47 9.42
CA ASN A 80 -3.06 11.49 9.69
C ASN A 80 -4.51 10.95 9.64
N LEU A 81 -4.70 9.68 9.98
CA LEU A 81 -6.00 9.02 9.99
C LEU A 81 -6.85 9.46 11.19
N ASP A 82 -6.22 9.89 12.29
CA ASP A 82 -6.86 10.56 13.42
C ASP A 82 -7.58 11.85 12.97
N VAL A 83 -6.88 12.70 12.21
CA VAL A 83 -7.45 13.95 11.66
C VAL A 83 -8.51 13.65 10.60
N ALA A 84 -8.32 12.61 9.79
CA ALA A 84 -9.27 12.22 8.75
C ALA A 84 -10.60 11.73 9.33
N THR A 85 -10.53 10.89 10.36
CA THR A 85 -11.69 10.29 11.02
C THR A 85 -12.43 11.30 11.88
N ASP A 86 -11.73 12.22 12.56
CA ASP A 86 -12.35 13.39 13.21
C ASP A 86 -13.14 14.24 12.22
N LYS A 87 -12.57 14.49 11.03
CA LYS A 87 -13.26 15.23 9.96
C LYS A 87 -14.49 14.47 9.46
N LEU A 88 -14.39 13.17 9.25
CA LEU A 88 -15.52 12.35 8.82
C LEU A 88 -16.63 12.32 9.87
N ALA A 89 -16.30 12.13 11.15
CA ALA A 89 -17.23 12.18 12.27
C ALA A 89 -17.99 13.50 12.31
N SER A 90 -17.30 14.63 12.06
CA SER A 90 -17.94 15.95 12.01
C SER A 90 -18.95 16.11 10.87
N LEU A 91 -18.76 15.41 9.75
CA LEU A 91 -19.67 15.43 8.60
C LEU A 91 -20.86 14.50 8.79
N THR A 92 -20.69 13.37 9.49
CA THR A 92 -21.74 12.35 9.66
C THR A 92 -22.50 12.46 10.99
N GLY A 93 -21.98 13.21 11.96
CA GLY A 93 -22.51 13.26 13.32
C GLY A 93 -22.25 11.97 14.13
N GLN A 94 -21.36 11.10 13.66
CA GLN A 94 -21.00 9.85 14.35
C GLN A 94 -20.03 10.08 15.51
N ASN A 95 -19.97 9.11 16.43
CA ASN A 95 -18.98 9.12 17.49
C ASN A 95 -17.59 8.80 16.91
N LYS A 96 -16.67 9.76 17.03
CA LYS A 96 -15.29 9.65 16.53
C LYS A 96 -14.54 8.40 17.01
N SER A 97 -14.85 7.90 18.20
CA SER A 97 -14.14 6.79 18.84
C SER A 97 -14.30 5.45 18.14
N PHE A 98 -15.22 5.32 17.19
CA PHE A 98 -15.49 4.06 16.49
C PHE A 98 -15.35 4.17 14.96
N VAL A 99 -15.11 5.37 14.42
CA VAL A 99 -15.15 5.60 12.98
C VAL A 99 -14.06 4.81 12.26
N ILE A 100 -12.86 4.72 12.85
CA ILE A 100 -11.77 4.00 12.20
C ILE A 100 -11.96 2.49 12.26
N GLU A 101 -12.45 1.98 13.38
CA GLU A 101 -12.79 0.58 13.59
C GLU A 101 -13.91 0.14 12.66
N GLU A 102 -14.96 0.96 12.50
CA GLU A 102 -16.05 0.70 11.53
C GLU A 102 -15.53 0.61 10.10
N ILE A 103 -14.62 1.51 9.71
CA ILE A 103 -14.02 1.49 8.36
C ILE A 103 -13.15 0.24 8.19
N LEU A 104 -12.33 -0.11 9.19
CA LEU A 104 -11.48 -1.30 9.15
C LEU A 104 -12.31 -2.57 9.08
N MET A 105 -13.35 -2.72 9.91
CA MET A 105 -14.28 -3.85 9.87
C MET A 105 -14.91 -3.98 8.47
N ALA A 106 -15.40 -2.87 7.90
CA ALA A 106 -15.95 -2.89 6.55
C ALA A 106 -14.90 -3.31 5.49
N MET A 107 -13.65 -2.87 5.62
CA MET A 107 -12.57 -3.26 4.70
C MET A 107 -12.13 -4.72 4.86
N ILE A 108 -12.21 -5.27 6.07
CA ILE A 108 -11.96 -6.68 6.34
C ILE A 108 -13.09 -7.54 5.75
N ASP A 109 -14.35 -7.14 5.95
CA ASP A 109 -15.52 -7.80 5.37
C ASP A 109 -15.51 -7.73 3.82
N GLU A 110 -14.98 -6.66 3.24
CA GLU A 110 -14.73 -6.49 1.80
C GLU A 110 -13.49 -7.25 1.30
N GLU A 111 -12.83 -8.03 2.16
CA GLU A 111 -11.59 -8.76 1.89
C GLU A 111 -10.49 -7.86 1.28
N SER A 112 -10.47 -6.57 1.62
CA SER A 112 -9.50 -5.61 1.08
C SER A 112 -8.20 -5.57 1.89
N VAL A 113 -8.29 -5.80 3.20
CA VAL A 113 -7.17 -5.86 4.14
C VAL A 113 -7.40 -6.95 5.17
N ASP A 114 -6.32 -7.48 5.71
CA ASP A 114 -6.29 -8.34 6.88
C ASP A 114 -5.56 -7.58 8.00
N VAL A 115 -6.33 -7.18 9.02
CA VAL A 115 -5.84 -6.45 10.19
C VAL A 115 -6.46 -7.06 11.43
N HIS A 116 -5.62 -7.39 12.41
CA HIS A 116 -6.07 -7.85 13.73
C HIS A 116 -5.93 -6.73 14.76
N ILE A 117 -7.01 -6.40 15.46
CA ILE A 117 -7.05 -5.37 16.48
C ILE A 117 -6.89 -6.03 17.86
N ASP A 118 -5.87 -5.62 18.60
CA ASP A 118 -5.61 -6.06 19.96
C ASP A 118 -5.91 -4.91 20.94
N ASP A 119 -7.07 -4.99 21.58
CA ASP A 119 -7.55 -3.99 22.54
C ASP A 119 -6.79 -4.04 23.87
N GLU A 120 -6.20 -5.17 24.25
CA GLU A 120 -5.46 -5.30 25.53
C GLU A 120 -4.14 -4.53 25.47
N TYR A 121 -3.46 -4.59 24.32
CA TYR A 121 -2.17 -3.93 24.10
C TYR A 121 -2.27 -2.63 23.27
N GLU A 122 -3.48 -2.18 22.93
CA GLU A 122 -3.74 -1.00 22.10
C GLU A 122 -2.93 -1.01 20.79
N SER A 123 -2.86 -2.19 20.15
CA SER A 123 -1.97 -2.44 19.00
C SER A 123 -2.69 -3.16 17.88
N TRP A 124 -2.22 -2.93 16.65
CA TRP A 124 -2.76 -3.56 15.45
C TRP A 124 -1.70 -4.43 14.81
N HIS A 125 -2.07 -5.65 14.46
CA HIS A 125 -1.29 -6.52 13.61
C HIS A 125 -1.75 -6.36 12.16
N LEU A 126 -0.88 -5.80 11.32
CA LEU A 126 -1.16 -5.48 9.92
C LEU A 126 -0.69 -6.64 9.05
N ASN A 127 -1.56 -7.61 8.78
CA ASN A 127 -1.16 -8.86 8.10
C ASN A 127 -0.84 -8.62 6.63
N MET A 128 -1.83 -8.19 5.84
CA MET A 128 -1.70 -8.06 4.39
C MET A 128 -2.78 -7.15 3.81
N ALA A 129 -2.45 -6.46 2.72
CA ALA A 129 -3.44 -5.82 1.85
C ALA A 129 -3.71 -6.73 0.65
N HIS A 130 -4.96 -7.13 0.45
CA HIS A 130 -5.36 -7.99 -0.67
C HIS A 130 -5.63 -7.21 -1.96
N THR A 131 -5.85 -5.90 -1.82
CA THR A 131 -6.11 -5.00 -2.95
C THR A 131 -4.88 -4.13 -3.22
N LEU A 132 -4.48 -4.06 -4.49
CA LEU A 132 -3.40 -3.18 -4.95
C LEU A 132 -3.96 -1.84 -5.40
N ARG A 133 -3.21 -0.77 -5.11
CA ARG A 133 -3.44 0.55 -5.70
C ARG A 133 -2.69 0.67 -7.02
N ASP A 134 -3.07 1.65 -7.83
CA ASP A 134 -2.38 1.95 -9.07
C ASP A 134 -0.90 2.31 -8.83
N SER A 135 -0.03 1.82 -9.70
CA SER A 135 1.40 2.14 -9.70
C SER A 135 1.69 3.32 -10.60
N TYR A 136 2.53 4.24 -10.14
CA TYR A 136 2.99 5.36 -10.94
C TYR A 136 4.14 4.92 -11.85
N ASP A 137 3.98 5.24 -13.14
CA ASP A 137 5.01 5.11 -14.17
C ASP A 137 5.12 6.46 -14.90
N PRO A 138 6.25 7.17 -14.83
CA PRO A 138 6.42 8.48 -15.47
C PRO A 138 6.36 8.42 -17.01
N SER A 139 6.49 7.24 -17.61
CA SER A 139 6.34 7.06 -19.06
C SER A 139 4.88 6.99 -19.52
N VAL A 140 3.96 6.67 -18.59
CA VAL A 140 2.52 6.50 -18.86
C VAL A 140 1.69 7.60 -18.20
N HIS A 141 2.13 8.11 -17.05
CA HIS A 141 1.40 9.04 -16.21
C HIS A 141 2.10 10.39 -16.12
N LYS A 142 1.30 11.43 -15.87
CA LYS A 142 1.79 12.79 -15.62
C LYS A 142 1.13 13.31 -14.35
N LEU A 143 1.92 13.72 -13.38
CA LEU A 143 1.41 14.29 -12.13
C LEU A 143 0.96 15.75 -12.35
N VAL A 144 -0.15 16.15 -11.75
CA VAL A 144 -0.67 17.53 -11.80
C VAL A 144 -0.29 18.28 -10.53
N VAL A 145 -0.47 17.64 -9.38
CA VAL A 145 -0.30 18.27 -8.06
C VAL A 145 0.77 17.56 -7.23
N LEU A 146 0.79 16.23 -7.23
CA LEU A 146 1.77 15.46 -6.47
C LEU A 146 3.15 15.58 -7.13
N GLN A 147 4.19 15.34 -6.33
CA GLN A 147 5.54 15.19 -6.84
C GLN A 147 5.96 13.73 -6.74
N GLU A 148 6.91 13.29 -7.56
CA GLU A 148 7.38 11.89 -7.55
C GLU A 148 7.86 11.45 -6.16
N LYS A 149 8.45 12.37 -5.39
CA LYS A 149 8.89 12.13 -4.01
C LYS A 149 7.73 11.77 -3.07
N ASP A 150 6.52 12.27 -3.33
CA ASP A 150 5.33 12.02 -2.50
C ASP A 150 4.75 10.63 -2.76
N ILE A 151 5.13 9.99 -3.88
CA ILE A 151 4.57 8.71 -4.35
C ILE A 151 5.63 7.62 -4.55
N LEU A 152 6.82 7.79 -3.96
CA LEU A 152 7.95 6.86 -4.13
C LEU A 152 7.61 5.40 -3.82
N THR A 153 6.81 5.16 -2.78
CA THR A 153 6.39 3.79 -2.40
C THR A 153 5.50 3.12 -3.44
N ARG A 154 4.97 3.88 -4.41
CA ARG A 154 4.10 3.43 -5.50
C ARG A 154 4.75 3.61 -6.88
N SER A 155 6.01 4.03 -6.93
CA SER A 155 6.75 4.20 -8.18
C SER A 155 7.20 2.82 -8.71
N LEU A 156 6.84 2.53 -9.95
CA LEU A 156 7.26 1.31 -10.65
C LEU A 156 8.79 1.24 -10.77
N ASP A 157 9.43 2.36 -11.05
CA ASP A 157 10.89 2.46 -11.14
C ASP A 157 11.55 2.15 -9.80
N GLN A 158 11.01 2.70 -8.72
CA GLN A 158 11.54 2.44 -7.38
C GLN A 158 11.33 0.98 -6.95
N ALA A 159 10.15 0.41 -7.22
CA ALA A 159 9.87 -0.99 -6.94
C ALA A 159 10.82 -1.92 -7.72
N THR A 160 11.01 -1.63 -9.01
CA THR A 160 11.93 -2.37 -9.88
C THR A 160 13.37 -2.27 -9.38
N HIS A 161 13.80 -1.08 -8.97
CA HIS A 161 15.11 -0.87 -8.37
C HIS A 161 15.29 -1.70 -7.09
N ASN A 162 14.33 -1.63 -6.16
CA ASN A 162 14.38 -2.36 -4.90
C ASN A 162 14.47 -3.87 -5.10
N ILE A 163 13.67 -4.43 -6.01
CA ILE A 163 13.69 -5.87 -6.34
C ILE A 163 15.04 -6.27 -6.92
N ARG A 164 15.60 -5.47 -7.84
CA ARG A 164 16.93 -5.74 -8.43
C ARG A 164 18.03 -5.70 -7.39
N THR A 165 18.03 -4.68 -6.53
CA THR A 165 19.00 -4.53 -5.43
C THR A 165 18.91 -5.73 -4.48
N TRP A 166 17.70 -6.10 -4.04
CA TRP A 166 17.50 -7.25 -3.17
C TRP A 166 17.97 -8.57 -3.82
N HIS A 167 17.66 -8.78 -5.10
CA HIS A 167 18.14 -9.94 -5.85
C HIS A 167 19.68 -10.00 -5.89
N GLN A 168 20.33 -8.87 -6.18
CA GLN A 168 21.79 -8.78 -6.30
C GLN A 168 22.51 -8.92 -4.96
N GLU A 169 21.96 -8.34 -3.89
CA GLU A 169 22.62 -8.27 -2.58
C GLU A 169 22.28 -9.45 -1.65
N ARG A 170 21.09 -10.05 -1.81
CA ARG A 170 20.61 -11.13 -0.92
C ARG A 170 20.57 -12.48 -1.64
N LEU A 171 19.88 -12.57 -2.78
CA LEU A 171 19.67 -13.85 -3.46
C LEU A 171 20.92 -14.38 -4.15
N ASN A 172 21.58 -13.56 -4.98
CA ASN A 172 22.77 -13.98 -5.74
C ASN A 172 23.88 -14.53 -4.83
N PRO A 173 24.29 -13.84 -3.73
CA PRO A 173 25.32 -14.34 -2.83
C PRO A 173 24.91 -15.62 -2.11
N THR A 174 23.62 -15.76 -1.78
CA THR A 174 23.07 -16.96 -1.13
C THR A 174 23.07 -18.15 -2.10
N SER A 175 22.71 -17.96 -3.36
CA SER A 175 22.80 -19.03 -4.36
C SER A 175 24.25 -19.48 -4.57
N ALA A 176 25.19 -18.53 -4.64
CA ALA A 176 26.61 -18.81 -4.83
C ALA A 176 27.26 -19.47 -3.59
N SER A 177 26.79 -19.16 -2.38
CA SER A 177 27.25 -19.85 -1.17
C SER A 177 26.71 -21.28 -1.10
N LEU A 178 25.44 -21.51 -1.44
CA LEU A 178 24.84 -22.84 -1.49
C LEU A 178 25.50 -23.72 -2.56
N GLN A 179 25.74 -23.21 -3.76
CA GLN A 179 26.44 -23.95 -4.82
C GLN A 179 27.88 -24.31 -4.42
N ARG A 180 28.61 -23.39 -3.76
CA ARG A 180 29.95 -23.68 -3.23
C ARG A 180 29.91 -24.69 -2.08
N GLY A 181 28.89 -24.66 -1.23
CA GLY A 181 28.67 -25.62 -0.15
C GLY A 181 28.39 -27.04 -0.68
N LEU A 182 27.59 -27.16 -1.75
CA LEU A 182 27.32 -28.42 -2.43
C LEU A 182 28.52 -28.93 -3.24
N ALA A 183 29.34 -28.03 -3.78
CA ALA A 183 30.58 -28.37 -4.48
C ALA A 183 31.75 -28.69 -3.53
N SER A 184 31.61 -28.40 -2.22
CA SER A 184 32.61 -28.77 -1.21
C SER A 184 32.43 -30.25 -0.86
N PRO A 185 33.34 -31.13 -1.32
CA PRO A 185 33.22 -32.53 -1.01
C PRO A 185 33.66 -32.71 0.43
N ASN A 186 32.69 -32.92 1.32
CA ASN A 186 32.91 -33.67 2.56
C ASN A 186 33.19 -35.15 2.24
N SER A 187 34.13 -35.41 1.32
CA SER A 187 34.86 -36.66 1.21
C SER A 187 35.88 -36.70 2.35
N ARG A 188 35.39 -36.72 3.60
CA ARG A 188 36.17 -37.26 4.70
C ARG A 188 36.40 -38.72 4.35
N LYS A 189 37.60 -39.00 3.82
CA LYS A 189 38.22 -40.31 3.70
C LYS A 189 37.86 -41.11 4.96
N ARG A 190 36.86 -41.99 4.88
CA ARG A 190 36.76 -43.11 5.81
C ARG A 190 37.99 -43.94 5.53
N LYS A 191 39.03 -43.80 6.35
CA LYS A 191 40.11 -44.78 6.38
C LYS A 191 39.44 -46.13 6.63
N THR A 192 39.53 -47.03 5.67
CA THR A 192 39.27 -48.45 5.89
C THR A 192 40.13 -48.90 7.07
N PRO A 193 39.58 -49.59 8.08
CA PRO A 193 40.40 -50.17 9.12
C PRO A 193 41.24 -51.26 8.47
N ASP A 194 42.57 -51.14 8.58
CA ASP A 194 43.47 -52.22 8.17
C ASP A 194 43.14 -53.44 9.03
N ASN A 195 42.75 -54.53 8.37
CA ASN A 195 42.57 -55.82 9.00
C ASN A 195 43.86 -56.21 9.73
N CYS A 196 43.80 -56.27 11.06
CA CYS A 196 44.81 -56.93 11.87
C CYS A 196 44.80 -58.42 11.54
N VAL A 197 45.94 -58.93 11.06
CA VAL A 197 46.27 -60.36 10.99
C VAL A 197 46.84 -60.81 12.32
#